data_AF-A0A2D9X3K6-F1
#
_entry.id   AF-A0A2D9X3K6-F1
#
_cell.length_a   1.000
_cell.length_b   1.000
_cell.length_c   1.000
_cell.angle_alpha   90.00
_cell.angle_beta   90.00
_cell.angle_gamma   90.00
#
_symmetry.space_group_name_H-M   'P 1'
#
loop_
_entity.id
_entity.type
_entity.pdbx_description
1 polymer ?
#
loop_
_entity_poly.entity_id
_entity_poly.type
_entity_poly.pdbx_seq_one_letter_code
_entity_poly.pdbx_strand_id
1 'polypeptide(L)'
;MSITVLKKDCKVEDANDTTLPYTAYLVEYKKDGESHYDIAMSSKAVDLFDHYYDAFKKDFVTFKQAEGRVAPNLWKNPADQAKKSKKGRGRQ
;
A
#
# COMPACT_ATOMS: atom_id res chain seq x y z
N MET A 1 2.25 -8.72 13.65
CA MET A 1 2.68 -8.44 12.26
C MET A 1 1.48 -7.87 11.55
N SER A 2 1.51 -6.59 11.16
CA SER A 2 0.37 -5.91 10.56
C SER A 2 0.78 -5.35 9.20
N ILE A 3 0.28 -5.98 8.15
CA ILE A 3 0.43 -5.52 6.76
C ILE A 3 -0.85 -4.82 6.38
N THR A 4 -0.73 -3.63 5.83
CA THR A 4 -1.87 -2.84 5.40
C THR A 4 -1.77 -2.62 3.91
N VAL A 5 -2.67 -3.23 3.14
CA VAL A 5 -2.74 -2.98 1.70
C VAL A 5 -3.38 -1.61 1.47
N LEU A 6 -2.62 -0.69 0.87
CA LEU A 6 -3.04 0.68 0.63
C LEU A 6 -3.84 0.80 -0.67
N LYS A 7 -3.35 0.14 -1.73
CA LYS A 7 -3.96 0.15 -3.06
C LYS A 7 -3.75 -1.20 -3.71
N LYS A 8 -4.84 -1.82 -4.17
CA LYS A 8 -4.79 -3.06 -4.96
C LYS A 8 -4.85 -2.73 -6.44
N ASP A 9 -4.22 -3.57 -7.26
CA ASP A 9 -4.25 -3.49 -8.72
C ASP A 9 -3.92 -2.08 -9.25
N CYS A 10 -2.80 -1.56 -8.76
CA CYS A 10 -2.30 -0.23 -9.05
C CYS A 10 -1.29 -0.22 -10.20
N LYS A 11 -0.94 0.97 -10.68
CA LYS A 11 0.13 1.14 -11.66
C LYS A 11 1.47 1.26 -10.95
N VAL A 12 2.54 0.88 -11.63
CA VAL A 12 3.93 1.06 -11.13
C VAL A 12 4.21 2.54 -10.81
N GLU A 13 3.61 3.47 -11.55
CA GLU A 13 3.74 4.90 -11.34
C GLU A 13 3.14 5.38 -10.01
N ASP A 14 2.12 4.69 -9.48
CA ASP A 14 1.51 5.03 -8.19
C ASP A 14 2.51 4.85 -7.04
N ALA A 15 3.52 4.00 -7.21
CA ALA A 15 4.60 3.83 -6.23
C ALA A 15 5.52 5.06 -6.14
N ASN A 16 5.48 5.97 -7.11
CA ASN A 16 6.28 7.20 -7.10
C ASN A 16 5.60 8.33 -6.30
N ASP A 17 4.43 8.07 -5.72
CA ASP A 17 3.71 9.06 -4.93
C ASP A 17 4.41 9.33 -3.58
N THR A 18 4.99 10.53 -3.47
CA THR A 18 5.69 10.98 -2.26
C THR A 18 4.80 11.12 -1.03
N THR A 19 3.47 11.17 -1.21
CA THR A 19 2.49 11.21 -0.11
C THR A 19 2.32 9.86 0.57
N LEU A 20 2.83 8.78 -0.03
CA LEU A 20 2.86 7.46 0.58
C LEU A 20 3.80 7.42 1.79
N PRO A 21 3.59 6.48 2.71
CA PRO A 21 4.52 6.29 3.81
C PRO A 21 5.83 5.69 3.29
N TYR A 22 6.97 6.02 3.91
CA TYR A 22 8.27 5.45 3.50
C TYR A 22 8.38 3.93 3.71
N THR A 23 7.44 3.34 4.46
CA THR A 23 7.31 1.89 4.63
C THR A 23 6.32 1.26 3.64
N ALA A 24 5.91 1.99 2.60
CA ALA A 24 5.15 1.44 1.49
C ALA A 24 6.07 0.73 0.51
N TYR A 25 5.58 -0.39 -0.02
CA TYR A 25 6.23 -1.23 -0.99
C TYR A 25 5.27 -1.50 -2.14
N LEU A 26 5.79 -1.42 -3.36
CA LEU A 26 5.12 -1.93 -4.54
C LEU A 26 5.46 -3.42 -4.67
N VAL A 27 4.43 -4.26 -4.56
CA VAL A 27 4.53 -5.70 -4.73
C VAL A 27 4.08 -6.06 -6.13
N GLU A 28 4.89 -6.85 -6.83
CA GLU A 28 4.58 -7.42 -8.14
C GLU A 28 4.30 -8.91 -7.97
N TYR A 29 3.17 -9.34 -8.50
CA TYR A 29 2.77 -10.74 -8.54
C TYR A 29 2.01 -11.04 -9.83
N LYS A 30 1.98 -12.30 -10.21
CA LYS A 30 1.18 -12.78 -11.33
C LYS A 30 -0.17 -13.27 -10.84
N LYS A 31 -1.21 -12.92 -11.58
CA LYS A 31 -2.55 -13.46 -11.34
C LYS A 31 -3.11 -13.86 -12.70
N ASP A 32 -3.50 -15.13 -12.83
CA ASP A 32 -4.01 -15.70 -14.09
C ASP A 32 -3.04 -15.51 -15.30
N GLY A 33 -1.74 -15.38 -15.04
CA GLY A 33 -0.70 -15.16 -16.05
C GLY A 33 -0.38 -13.70 -16.37
N GLU A 34 -1.12 -12.74 -15.82
CA GLU A 34 -0.91 -11.30 -16.00
C GLU A 34 -0.14 -10.70 -14.81
N SER A 35 0.72 -9.72 -15.07
CA SER A 35 1.44 -8.99 -14.02
C SER A 35 0.53 -7.97 -13.36
N HIS A 36 0.32 -8.13 -12.06
CA HIS A 36 -0.42 -7.21 -11.20
C HIS A 36 0.51 -6.57 -10.18
N TYR A 37 0.14 -5.36 -9.76
CA TYR A 37 0.89 -4.62 -8.76
C TYR A 37 -0.01 -4.13 -7.64
N ASP A 38 0.47 -4.26 -6.41
CA ASP A 38 -0.19 -3.74 -5.21
C ASP A 38 0.76 -2.81 -4.45
N ILE A 39 0.21 -1.78 -3.82
CA ILE A 39 0.94 -0.99 -2.83
C ILE A 39 0.51 -1.43 -1.45
N ALA A 40 1.44 -2.00 -0.70
CA ALA A 40 1.25 -2.45 0.66
C ALA A 40 2.25 -1.79 1.61
N MET A 41 1.81 -1.52 2.83
CA MET A 41 2.62 -0.97 3.90
C MET A 41 2.98 -2.06 4.89
N SER A 42 4.27 -2.19 5.21
CA SER A 42 4.77 -3.12 6.24
C SER A 42 5.93 -2.53 7.03
N SER A 43 5.99 -2.83 8.33
CA SER A 43 7.13 -2.44 9.16
C SER A 43 8.41 -3.25 8.85
N LYS A 44 8.27 -4.46 8.28
CA LYS A 44 9.37 -5.35 7.94
C LYS A 44 9.16 -5.94 6.55
N ALA A 45 10.22 -5.96 5.74
CA ALA A 45 10.18 -6.56 4.41
C ALA A 45 9.94 -8.08 4.44
N VAL A 46 10.47 -8.77 5.45
CA VAL A 46 10.25 -10.22 5.63
C VAL A 46 8.78 -10.54 5.84
N ASP A 47 8.10 -9.81 6.72
CA ASP A 47 6.65 -10.00 6.95
C ASP A 47 5.85 -9.79 5.64
N LEU A 48 6.22 -8.78 4.84
CA LEU A 48 5.59 -8.52 3.54
C LEU A 48 5.81 -9.67 2.56
N PHE A 49 7.05 -10.19 2.51
CA PHE A 49 7.39 -11.35 1.71
C PHE A 49 6.56 -12.55 2.12
N ASP A 50 6.55 -12.93 3.40
CA ASP A 50 5.82 -14.09 3.90
C ASP A 50 4.33 -14.02 3.54
N HIS A 51 3.69 -12.87 3.73
CA HIS A 51 2.27 -12.69 3.41
C HIS A 51 1.94 -12.85 1.93
N TYR A 52 2.72 -12.23 1.04
CA TYR A 52 2.48 -12.33 -0.41
C TYR A 52 2.95 -13.67 -0.97
N TYR A 53 4.02 -14.23 -0.43
CA TYR A 53 4.52 -15.54 -0.81
C TYR A 53 3.56 -16.65 -0.36
N ASP A 54 2.97 -16.57 0.83
CA ASP A 54 1.96 -17.55 1.25
C ASP A 54 0.69 -17.49 0.38
N ALA A 55 0.32 -16.29 -0.08
CA ALA A 55 -0.85 -16.06 -0.93
C ALA A 55 -0.64 -16.50 -2.39
N PHE A 56 0.48 -16.14 -3.01
CA PHE A 56 0.74 -16.32 -4.45
C PHE A 56 1.81 -17.38 -4.76
N LYS A 57 2.68 -17.69 -3.80
CA LYS A 57 3.77 -18.67 -3.89
C LYS A 57 4.65 -18.45 -5.12
N LYS A 58 4.51 -19.31 -6.14
CA LYS A 58 5.29 -19.27 -7.38
C LYS A 58 4.94 -18.06 -8.24
N ASP A 59 3.78 -17.46 -8.02
CA ASP A 59 3.31 -16.32 -8.78
C ASP A 59 3.76 -14.99 -8.15
N PHE A 60 4.31 -14.99 -6.94
CA PHE A 60 4.99 -13.82 -6.41
C PHE A 60 6.27 -13.55 -7.20
N VAL A 61 6.44 -12.32 -7.72
CA VAL A 61 7.59 -11.95 -8.55
C VAL A 61 8.63 -11.22 -7.72
N THR A 62 8.26 -10.05 -7.17
CA THR A 62 9.18 -9.22 -6.39
C THR A 62 8.42 -8.14 -5.60
N PHE A 63 9.13 -7.41 -4.74
CA PHE A 63 8.65 -6.14 -4.21
C PHE A 63 9.78 -5.11 -4.21
N LYS A 64 9.44 -3.84 -4.38
CA LYS A 64 10.35 -2.70 -4.24
C LYS A 64 9.77 -1.65 -3.32
N GLN A 65 10.63 -0.92 -2.62
CA GLN A 65 10.18 0.22 -1.82
C GLN A 65 9.59 1.31 -2.73
N ALA A 66 8.48 1.91 -2.31
CA ALA A 66 7.89 3.06 -2.98
C ALA A 66 8.65 4.35 -2.62
N GLU A 67 8.48 5.42 -3.39
CA GLU A 67 9.08 6.74 -3.15
C GLU A 67 8.37 7.55 -2.04
N GLY A 68 7.66 6.86 -1.15
CA GLY A 68 6.94 7.46 -0.04
C GLY A 68 7.89 8.17 0.91
N ARG A 69 7.51 9.38 1.35
CA ARG A 69 8.31 10.21 2.27
C ARG A 69 7.64 10.47 3.60
N VAL A 70 6.35 10.15 3.70
CA VAL A 70 5.57 10.43 4.91
C VAL A 70 5.91 9.42 5.99
N ALA A 71 5.98 9.86 7.25
CA ALA A 71 6.15 8.94 8.35
C ALA A 71 4.89 8.07 8.53
N PRO A 72 4.98 6.73 8.64
CA PRO A 72 3.83 5.84 8.76
C PRO A 72 2.90 6.19 9.92
N ASN A 73 3.45 6.68 11.03
CA ASN A 73 2.69 7.11 12.20
C ASN A 73 1.85 8.38 11.96
N LEU A 74 2.26 9.22 11.00
CA LEU A 74 1.55 10.44 10.60
C LEU A 74 0.67 10.22 9.36
N TRP A 75 0.97 9.17 8.58
CA TRP A 75 0.25 8.84 7.37
C TRP A 75 -1.17 8.40 7.69
N LYS A 76 -2.13 8.98 6.96
CA LYS A 76 -3.55 8.64 7.07
C LYS A 76 -4.05 8.30 5.69
N ASN A 77 -4.73 7.17 5.56
CA ASN A 77 -5.32 6.76 4.30
C ASN A 77 -6.22 7.89 3.76
N PRO A 78 -5.96 8.40 2.54
CA PRO A 78 -6.79 9.44 1.92
C PRO A 78 -8.28 9.06 1.87
N ALA A 79 -8.59 7.77 1.74
CA ALA A 79 -9.97 7.25 1.76
C ALA A 79 -10.70 7.49 3.10
N ASP A 80 -9.97 7.54 4.22
CA ASP A 80 -10.53 7.83 5.54
C ASP A 80 -10.74 9.34 5.75
N GLN A 81 -9.97 10.19 5.07
CA GLN A 81 -10.10 11.65 5.18
C GLN A 81 -11.41 12.13 4.53
N ALA A 82 -11.83 11.51 3.43
CA ALA A 82 -13.08 11.85 2.74
C ALA A 82 -14.34 11.63 3.62
N LYS A 83 -14.27 10.77 4.64
CA LYS A 83 -15.39 10.53 5.57
C LYS A 83 -15.48 11.55 6.71
N LYS A 84 -14.42 12.31 7.01
CA LYS A 84 -14.42 13.27 8.13
C LYS A 84 -14.90 14.69 7.75
N SER A 85 -14.94 15.05 6.47
CA SER A 85 -15.36 16.40 6.05
C SER A 85 -16.88 16.63 5.97
N LYS A 86 -17.72 15.61 6.23
CA LYS A 86 -19.20 15.73 6.17
C LYS A 86 -19.92 15.72 7.53
N LYS A 87 -19.24 15.81 8.67
CA LYS A 87 -19.91 15.95 9.98
C LYS A 87 -19.72 17.35 10.57
N GLY A 88 -20.47 18.28 9.97
CA GLY A 88 -21.09 19.47 10.57
C GLY A 88 -20.36 20.30 11.63
N ARG A 89 -20.18 21.59 11.30
CA ARG A 89 -20.69 22.65 12.18
C ARG A 89 -21.09 23.88 11.37
N GLY A 90 -22.33 23.86 10.89
CA GLY A 90 -23.09 25.09 10.67
C GLY A 90 -23.73 25.53 12.00
N ARG A 91 -23.94 26.84 12.15
CA ARG A 91 -24.58 27.58 13.26
C ARG A 91 -23.72 27.59 14.54
N GLN A 92 -23.44 28.73 15.16
CA GLN A 92 -24.24 29.93 15.40
C GLN A 92 -23.31 31.13 15.57
#